data_AF-A0A7W1A9E9-F1
#
_entry.id   AF-A0A7W1A9E9-F1
#
_cell.length_a   1.000
_cell.length_b   1.000
_cell.length_c   1.000
_cell.angle_alpha   90.00
_cell.angle_beta   90.00
_cell.angle_gamma   90.00
#
_symmetry.space_group_name_H-M   'P 1'
#
loop_
_entity.id
_entity.type
_entity.pdbx_description
1 polymer ?
#
loop_
_entity_poly.entity_id
_entity_poly.type
_entity_poly.pdbx_seq_one_letter_code
_entity_poly.pdbx_strand_id
1 'polypeptide(L)' 'GGSLASMFGPLVGTQAGSGMALIMVLSGVLGVIAALCGYLFPAVRNAETLIPDHADSPEEASATSGIVGELQPAD' A
#
# COMPACT_ATOMS: atom_id res chain seq x y z
N GLY A 1 -27.92 10.18 29.54
CA GLY A 1 -27.53 9.32 28.41
C GLY A 1 -26.70 10.15 27.45
N GLY A 2 -25.56 9.65 27.00
CA GLY A 2 -24.59 10.43 26.22
C GLY A 2 -25.08 10.77 24.80
N SER A 3 -24.68 11.94 24.29
CA SER A 3 -25.01 12.48 22.96
C SER A 3 -24.81 11.47 21.81
N LEU A 4 -23.76 10.66 21.91
CA LEU A 4 -23.43 9.61 20.93
C LEU A 4 -24.51 8.52 20.83
N ALA A 5 -25.18 8.19 21.95
CA ALA A 5 -26.27 7.21 21.94
C ALA A 5 -27.53 7.76 21.22
N SER A 6 -27.71 9.08 21.14
CA SER A 6 -28.82 9.68 20.41
C SER A 6 -28.57 9.74 18.90
N MET A 7 -27.30 9.91 18.47
CA MET A 7 -26.95 9.94 17.05
C MET A 7 -26.76 8.55 16.46
N PHE A 8 -26.13 7.62 17.19
CA PHE A 8 -25.86 6.26 16.71
C PHE A 8 -26.82 5.19 17.25
N GLY A 9 -27.75 5.56 18.13
CA GLY A 9 -28.78 4.67 18.66
C GLY A 9 -29.62 3.98 17.57
N PRO A 10 -30.03 4.65 16.48
CA PRO A 10 -30.73 4.00 15.36
C PRO A 10 -29.87 3.03 14.54
N LEU A 11 -28.55 3.21 14.54
CA LEU A 11 -27.62 2.44 13.70
C LEU A 11 -27.04 1.23 14.44
N VAL A 12 -26.76 1.39 15.74
CA VAL A 12 -26.04 0.41 16.57
C VAL A 12 -26.91 -0.10 17.73
N GLY A 13 -28.06 0.52 17.99
CA GLY A 13 -28.89 0.26 19.16
C GLY A 13 -28.35 0.93 20.42
N THR A 14 -29.14 0.93 21.50
CA THR A 14 -28.78 1.53 22.79
C THR A 14 -28.67 0.49 23.92
N GLN A 15 -28.62 -0.80 23.57
CA GLN A 15 -28.50 -1.90 24.54
C GLN A 15 -27.05 -2.14 24.99
N ALA A 16 -26.87 -3.02 25.98
CA ALA A 16 -25.55 -3.49 26.39
C ALA A 16 -24.80 -4.06 25.18
N GLY A 17 -23.58 -3.57 24.94
CA GLY A 17 -22.79 -3.90 23.74
C GLY A 17 -22.83 -2.87 22.61
N SER A 18 -23.66 -1.81 22.71
CA SER A 18 -23.70 -0.72 21.72
C SER A 18 -22.33 -0.05 21.51
N GLY A 19 -21.55 0.11 22.59
CA GLY A 19 -20.18 0.66 22.48
C GLY A 19 -19.26 -0.20 21.60
N MET A 20 -19.30 -1.53 21.75
CA MET A 20 -18.46 -2.44 20.97
C MET A 20 -18.88 -2.47 19.51
N ALA A 21 -20.18 -2.47 19.24
CA ALA A 21 -20.69 -2.45 17.87
C ALA A 21 -20.36 -1.11 17.16
N LEU A 22 -20.38 0.02 17.88
CA LEU A 22 -19.95 1.32 17.33
C LEU A 22 -18.47 1.32 16.95
N ILE A 23 -17.60 0.75 17.80
CA ILE A 23 -16.16 0.65 17.54
C ILE A 23 -15.90 -0.21 16.30
N MET A 24 -16.62 -1.31 16.11
CA MET A 24 -16.47 -2.17 14.93
C MET A 24 -16.88 -1.46 13.64
N VAL A 25 -18.02 -0.75 13.64
CA VAL A 25 -18.48 0.03 12.48
C VAL A 25 -17.47 1.13 12.14
N LEU A 26 -17.01 1.89 13.12
CA LEU A 26 -16.01 2.93 12.92
C LEU A 26 -14.71 2.36 12.35
N SER A 27 -14.22 1.26 12.91
CA SER A 27 -12.98 0.62 12.45
C SER A 27 -13.09 0.14 11.01
N GLY A 28 -14.23 -0.45 10.63
CA GLY A 28 -14.50 -0.84 9.23
C GLY A 28 -14.54 0.35 8.28
N VAL A 29 -15.24 1.42 8.66
CA VAL A 29 -15.33 2.66 7.85
C VAL A 29 -13.95 3.29 7.68
N LEU A 30 -13.15 3.38 8.75
CA LEU A 30 -11.78 3.89 8.68
C LEU A 30 -10.90 3.02 7.76
N GLY A 31 -11.06 1.69 7.81
CA GLY A 31 -10.36 0.77 6.92
C GLY A 31 -10.73 0.95 5.45
N VAL A 32 -12.01 1.12 5.14
CA VAL A 32 -12.47 1.41 3.76
C VAL A 32 -11.93 2.74 3.27
N ILE A 33 -11.94 3.78 4.12
CA ILE A 33 -11.36 5.08 3.78
C ILE A 33 -9.86 4.93 3.51
N ALA A 34 -9.12 4.20 4.35
CA ALA A 34 -7.70 3.97 4.15
C ALA A 34 -7.40 3.24 2.83
N ALA A 35 -8.17 2.20 2.50
CA ALA A 35 -8.05 1.50 1.22
C ALA A 35 -8.35 2.42 0.03
N LEU A 36 -9.40 3.23 0.13
CA LEU A 36 -9.78 4.19 -0.90
C LEU A 36 -8.70 5.28 -1.07
N CYS A 37 -8.12 5.77 0.01
CA CYS A 37 -6.97 6.67 -0.02
C CYS A 37 -5.79 6.00 -0.74
N GLY A 38 -5.44 4.76 -0.39
CA GLY A 38 -4.37 4.02 -1.08
C GLY A 38 -4.60 3.90 -2.60
N TYR A 39 -5.86 3.77 -3.03
CA TYR A 39 -6.22 3.75 -4.45
C TYR A 39 -6.17 5.12 -5.13
N LEU A 40 -6.66 6.17 -4.44
CA LEU A 40 -6.75 7.53 -4.98
C LEU A 40 -5.42 8.29 -4.99
N PHE A 41 -4.50 8.00 -4.07
CA PHE A 41 -3.23 8.70 -3.99
C PHE A 41 -2.19 8.06 -4.93
N PRO A 42 -1.77 8.74 -6.01
CA PRO A 42 -0.77 8.23 -6.93
C PRO A 42 0.58 8.01 -6.25
N ALA A 43 0.86 8.73 -5.15
CA ALA A 43 2.06 8.53 -4.35
C ALA A 43 2.11 7.15 -3.69
N VAL A 44 0.96 6.58 -3.31
CA VAL A 44 0.86 5.23 -2.74
C VAL A 44 0.83 4.19 -3.88
N ARG A 45 0.02 4.45 -4.92
CA ARG A 45 -0.07 3.56 -6.10
C ARG A 45 1.24 3.42 -6.86
N ASN A 46 1.96 4.52 -7.03
CA ASN A 46 3.23 4.57 -7.76
C ASN A 46 4.43 4.56 -6.80
N ALA A 47 4.26 4.14 -5.53
CA ALA A 47 5.38 3.99 -4.60
C ALA A 47 6.45 3.06 -5.18
N GLU A 48 6.03 2.02 -5.89
CA GLU A 48 6.86 1.09 -6.69
C GLU A 48 7.67 1.80 -7.79
N THR A 49 7.15 2.91 -8.34
CA THR A 49 7.86 3.75 -9.34
C THR A 49 8.79 4.76 -8.68
N LEU A 50 8.42 5.25 -7.49
CA LEU A 50 9.20 6.24 -6.75
C LEU A 50 10.45 5.62 -6.10
N ILE A 51 10.37 4.33 -5.74
CA ILE A 51 11.48 3.52 -5.24
C ILE A 51 11.58 2.27 -6.15
N PRO A 52 12.23 2.37 -7.31
CA PRO A 52 12.41 1.22 -8.18
C PRO A 52 13.35 0.21 -7.51
N ASP A 53 12.83 -0.98 -7.17
CA ASP A 53 13.63 -2.16 -6.77
C ASP A 53 14.35 -2.79 -7.98
N HIS A 54 13.97 -2.40 -9.19
CA HIS A 54 14.57 -2.88 -10.42
C HIS A 54 15.53 -1.82 -10.93
N ALA A 55 16.82 -2.12 -10.89
CA ALA A 55 17.82 -1.31 -11.56
C ALA A 55 17.63 -1.47 -13.08
N ASP A 56 16.89 -0.55 -13.70
CA ASP A 56 16.86 -0.37 -15.17
C ASP A 56 18.16 0.27 -15.70
N SER A 57 19.29 0.01 -15.05
CA SER A 57 20.59 0.50 -15.52
C SER A 57 21.17 -0.53 -16.51
N PRO A 58 21.33 -0.18 -17.80
CA PRO A 58 22.04 -1.01 -18.78
C PRO A 58 23.56 -1.16 -18.50
N GLU A 59 24.02 -0.89 -17.29
CA GLU A 59 25.44 -0.88 -16.93
C GLU A 59 26.01 -2.30 -16.72
N GLU A 60 25.18 -3.31 -16.43
CA GLU A 60 25.63 -4.72 -16.39
C GLU A 60 25.83 -5.36 -17.79
N ALA A 61 25.29 -4.77 -18.86
CA ALA A 61 25.46 -5.32 -20.21
C ALA A 61 26.89 -5.10 -20.77
N SER A 62 27.63 -4.09 -20.28
CA SER A 62 28.97 -3.77 -20.80
C SER A 62 30.11 -4.49 -20.08
N ALA A 63 29.90 -5.05 -18.89
CA ALA A 63 30.95 -5.76 -18.14
C ALA A 63 31.25 -7.14 -18.74
N THR A 64 30.27 -7.78 -19.40
CA THR A 64 30.44 -9.11 -20.01
C THR A 64 31.13 -9.04 -21.38
N SER A 65 31.08 -7.90 -22.08
CA SER A 65 31.74 -7.74 -23.38
C SER A 65 33.27 -7.63 -23.28
N GLY A 66 33.83 -7.34 -22.09
CA GLY A 66 35.27 -7.19 -21.90
C GLY A 66 36.03 -8.52 -21.74
N ILE A 67 35.33 -9.61 -21.42
CA ILE A 67 35.97 -10.89 -21.07
C ILE A 67 35.98 -11.86 -22.26
N VAL A 68 35.05 -11.69 -23.21
CA VAL A 68 34.95 -12.56 -24.41
C VAL A 68 35.93 -12.13 -25.52
N GLY A 69 36.50 -10.92 -25.44
CA GLY A 69 37.45 -10.38 -26.43
C GLY A 69 38.89 -10.92 -26.34
N GLU A 70 39.28 -11.59 -25.26
CA GLU A 70 40.68 -12.03 -25.02
C GLU A 70 40.99 -13.48 -25.42
N LEU A 71 40.05 -14.22 -26.00
CA LEU A 71 40.29 -15.59 -26.51
C LEU A 71 40.25 -15.65 -28.04
N GLN A 72 40.95 -14.73 -28.72
CA GLN A 72 41.32 -14.92 -30.12
C GLN A 72 42.64 -15.72 -30.17
N PRO A 73 42.67 -16.92 -30.79
CA PRO A 73 43.88 -17.72 -30.92
C PRO A 73 44.91 -16.97 -31.77
N ALA A 74 46.12 -16.81 -31.23
CA ALA A 74 47.29 -16.48 -32.03
C ALA A 74 47.68 -17.71 -32.87
N ASP A 75 47.80 -17.46 -34.17
CA ASP A 75 48.36 -18.31 -35.23
C ASP A 75 49.55 -19.20 -34.79
#